data_AF-A0A097IIG1-F1
#
_entry.id   AF-A0A097IIG1-F1
#
_cell.length_a   1.000
_cell.length_b   1.000
_cell.length_c   1.000
_cell.angle_alpha   90.00
_cell.angle_beta   90.00
_cell.angle_gamma   90.00
#
_symmetry.space_group_name_H-M   'P 1'
#
loop_
_entity.id
_entity.type
_entity.pdbx_description
1 polymer ?
#
loop_
_entity_poly.entity_id
_entity_poly.type
_entity_poly.pdbx_seq_one_letter_code
_entity_poly.pdbx_strand_id
1 'polypeptide(L)'
;MAHIVVLATGGTIASTRDSSPGATATEAIDSLLKEVDTGGHTVTSQDVLTTGSYLLTHHHLRIIAEAVKATLQRRDVDGVVLTHGTDTMEETAYLLHLVHDSHKPVVITGAQRTPDSLGADGEFNLRDAIQVAGSPQSAELGVVICFAGEIHPAARTKKLHTIAPSPFGGVGTIGYVAEDEVKIRMTPRRSPALPLPGVKFDDTRIDVVVSHPGADATLARASVAASAHGVIILGTGAGNGNHALTEWVAEASAAGVVVGVSTRAFGGPVLPLYGNGGAADLFDAGAVSLGDLPWSQVRILLAYLLSAGVDVSPEALADFI
;
A
#
# COMPACT_ATOMS: atom_id res chain seq x y z
N MET A 1 -7.72 25.58 -13.45
CA MET A 1 -8.14 24.28 -14.01
C MET A 1 -6.88 23.47 -14.21
N ALA A 2 -6.87 22.23 -13.71
CA ALA A 2 -5.72 21.33 -13.80
C ALA A 2 -5.94 20.29 -14.91
N HIS A 3 -4.86 19.75 -15.46
CA HIS A 3 -4.90 18.55 -16.29
C HIS A 3 -4.56 17.32 -15.46
N ILE A 4 -5.57 16.45 -15.27
CA ILE A 4 -5.47 15.23 -14.49
C ILE A 4 -5.44 14.02 -15.42
N VAL A 5 -4.50 13.11 -15.16
CA VAL A 5 -4.47 11.81 -15.84
C VAL A 5 -4.98 10.73 -14.89
N VAL A 6 -6.02 10.01 -15.32
CA VAL A 6 -6.58 8.88 -14.60
C VAL A 6 -5.96 7.60 -15.15
N LEU A 7 -5.12 6.95 -14.35
CA LEU A 7 -4.53 5.66 -14.63
C LEU A 7 -5.42 4.56 -14.02
N ALA A 8 -5.82 3.58 -14.81
CA ALA A 8 -6.68 2.50 -14.32
C ALA A 8 -5.93 1.18 -14.22
N THR A 9 -6.13 0.46 -13.10
CA THR A 9 -5.56 -0.89 -12.90
C THR A 9 -6.63 -1.98 -12.82
N GLY A 10 -7.91 -1.61 -12.94
CA GLY A 10 -9.07 -2.46 -12.71
C GLY A 10 -9.66 -2.29 -11.31
N GLY A 11 -10.06 -3.41 -10.69
CA GLY A 11 -10.73 -3.41 -9.38
C GLY A 11 -12.23 -3.14 -9.45
N THR A 12 -12.91 -3.17 -8.29
CA THR A 12 -14.37 -3.10 -8.15
C THR A 12 -15.00 -1.92 -8.90
N ILE A 13 -14.31 -0.78 -8.95
CA ILE A 13 -14.76 0.44 -9.64
C ILE A 13 -14.94 0.24 -11.16
N ALA A 14 -14.24 -0.75 -11.74
CA ALA A 14 -14.33 -1.15 -13.14
C ALA A 14 -14.94 -2.55 -13.31
N SER A 15 -15.50 -3.14 -12.25
CA SER A 15 -16.04 -4.51 -12.26
C SER A 15 -17.55 -4.55 -12.38
N THR A 16 -18.07 -5.32 -13.32
CA THR A 16 -19.52 -5.61 -13.43
C THR A 16 -19.81 -7.05 -13.01
N ARG A 17 -21.04 -7.28 -12.54
CA ARG A 17 -21.57 -8.64 -12.31
C ARG A 17 -22.19 -9.14 -13.62
N ASP A 18 -21.49 -10.02 -14.31
CA ASP A 18 -22.05 -10.82 -15.40
C ASP A 18 -22.46 -12.23 -14.89
N SER A 19 -22.69 -13.18 -15.79
CA SER A 19 -23.01 -14.60 -15.56
C SER A 19 -21.94 -15.42 -14.79
N SER A 20 -20.81 -14.81 -14.41
CA SER A 20 -19.78 -15.42 -13.58
C SER A 20 -20.12 -15.42 -12.09
N PRO A 21 -19.57 -16.34 -11.28
CA PRO A 21 -19.64 -16.25 -9.82
C PRO A 21 -18.85 -15.01 -9.32
N GLY A 22 -19.54 -13.89 -9.10
CA GLY A 22 -18.94 -12.64 -8.62
C GLY A 22 -18.66 -11.60 -9.72
N ALA A 23 -18.17 -10.43 -9.31
CA ALA A 23 -17.88 -9.32 -10.22
C ALA A 23 -16.44 -9.39 -10.77
N THR A 24 -16.28 -9.06 -12.05
CA THR A 24 -14.96 -9.06 -12.72
C THR A 24 -14.71 -7.73 -13.41
N ALA A 25 -13.45 -7.27 -13.43
CA ALA A 25 -13.07 -6.01 -14.06
C ALA A 25 -13.24 -6.12 -15.59
N THR A 26 -14.18 -5.38 -16.15
CA THR A 26 -14.59 -5.48 -17.56
C THR A 26 -14.85 -4.14 -18.22
N GLU A 27 -15.00 -3.05 -17.46
CA GLU A 27 -15.23 -1.72 -18.02
C GLU A 27 -13.94 -0.92 -18.20
N ALA A 28 -13.83 -0.26 -19.35
CA ALA A 28 -12.77 0.72 -19.60
C ALA A 28 -13.04 2.00 -18.80
N ILE A 29 -11.98 2.63 -18.29
CA ILE A 29 -12.06 3.84 -17.46
C ILE A 29 -12.76 5.02 -18.17
N ASP A 30 -12.68 5.08 -19.50
CA ASP A 30 -13.35 6.10 -20.32
C ASP A 30 -14.87 6.06 -20.21
N SER A 31 -15.47 4.90 -19.93
CA SER A 31 -16.91 4.79 -19.72
C SER A 31 -17.31 5.45 -18.41
N LEU A 32 -16.55 5.16 -17.33
CA LEU A 32 -16.80 5.72 -16.01
C LEU A 32 -16.63 7.25 -15.99
N LEU A 33 -15.62 7.77 -16.71
CA LEU A 33 -15.35 9.21 -16.75
C LEU A 33 -16.40 10.06 -17.46
N LYS A 34 -17.28 9.47 -18.28
CA LYS A 34 -18.35 10.23 -18.96
C LYS A 34 -19.42 10.74 -18.00
N GLU A 35 -19.60 10.06 -16.88
CA GLU A 35 -20.65 10.37 -15.91
C GLU A 35 -20.11 11.18 -14.72
N VAL A 36 -18.80 11.23 -14.55
CA VAL A 36 -18.14 11.92 -13.42
C VAL A 36 -18.02 13.42 -13.68
N ASP A 37 -18.52 14.22 -12.74
CA ASP A 37 -18.22 15.65 -12.69
C ASP A 37 -16.73 15.89 -12.40
N THR A 38 -16.04 16.56 -13.32
CA THR A 38 -14.61 16.83 -13.21
C THR A 38 -14.30 18.15 -12.51
N GLY A 39 -15.32 18.93 -12.10
CA GLY A 39 -15.16 20.28 -11.53
C GLY A 39 -14.45 21.26 -12.47
N GLY A 40 -14.59 21.06 -13.77
CA GLY A 40 -13.92 21.87 -14.80
C GLY A 40 -12.44 21.57 -15.00
N HIS A 41 -11.92 20.46 -14.46
CA HIS A 41 -10.59 19.97 -14.80
C HIS A 41 -10.58 19.28 -16.17
N THR A 42 -9.45 19.36 -16.86
CA THR A 42 -9.23 18.54 -18.05
C THR A 42 -8.82 17.15 -17.58
N VAL A 43 -9.57 16.12 -17.97
CA VAL A 43 -9.29 14.74 -17.57
C VAL A 43 -9.04 13.88 -18.79
N THR A 44 -7.90 13.18 -18.79
CA THR A 44 -7.56 12.15 -19.77
C THR A 44 -7.30 10.85 -19.04
N SER A 45 -7.51 9.72 -19.71
CA SER A 45 -7.38 8.41 -19.08
C SER A 45 -6.36 7.52 -19.79
N GLN A 46 -5.89 6.50 -19.08
CA GLN A 46 -5.11 5.40 -19.65
C GLN A 46 -5.31 4.14 -18.81
N ASP A 47 -5.68 3.03 -19.46
CA ASP A 47 -5.65 1.71 -18.83
C ASP A 47 -4.19 1.23 -18.72
N VAL A 48 -3.75 0.99 -17.48
CA VAL A 48 -2.43 0.43 -17.16
C VAL A 48 -2.53 -1.08 -16.96
N LEU A 49 -3.57 -1.53 -16.27
CA LEU A 49 -3.90 -2.94 -16.04
C LEU A 49 -5.42 -3.12 -16.00
N THR A 50 -5.87 -4.37 -16.10
CA THR A 50 -7.28 -4.75 -15.90
C THR A 50 -7.31 -5.98 -15.01
N THR A 51 -6.94 -5.82 -13.73
CA THR A 51 -6.70 -6.96 -12.82
C THR A 51 -7.24 -6.66 -11.43
N GLY A 52 -7.91 -7.65 -10.83
CA GLY A 52 -8.34 -7.56 -9.44
C GLY A 52 -7.14 -7.38 -8.51
N SER A 53 -7.23 -6.46 -7.54
CA SER A 53 -6.10 -6.12 -6.66
C SER A 53 -5.54 -7.32 -5.89
N TYR A 54 -6.37 -8.33 -5.61
CA TYR A 54 -6.01 -9.60 -4.97
C TYR A 54 -5.19 -10.56 -5.87
N LEU A 55 -5.02 -10.25 -7.15
CA LEU A 55 -4.17 -10.99 -8.10
C LEU A 55 -2.87 -10.25 -8.45
N LEU A 56 -2.67 -9.05 -7.89
CA LEU A 56 -1.47 -8.27 -8.19
C LEU A 56 -0.22 -8.93 -7.63
N THR A 57 0.88 -8.73 -8.34
CA THR A 57 2.21 -9.23 -8.01
C THR A 57 3.17 -8.05 -7.93
N HIS A 58 4.40 -8.26 -7.46
CA HIS A 58 5.42 -7.21 -7.47
C HIS A 58 5.70 -6.67 -8.89
N HIS A 59 5.63 -7.54 -9.90
CA HIS A 59 5.70 -7.14 -11.31
C HIS A 59 4.62 -6.12 -11.69
N HIS A 60 3.36 -6.38 -11.33
CA HIS A 60 2.26 -5.46 -11.58
C HIS A 60 2.45 -4.13 -10.83
N LEU A 61 2.88 -4.18 -9.56
CA LEU A 61 3.17 -2.98 -8.78
C LEU A 61 4.28 -2.12 -9.41
N ARG A 62 5.33 -2.74 -9.95
CA ARG A 62 6.39 -2.03 -10.67
C ARG A 62 5.86 -1.36 -11.94
N ILE A 63 5.03 -2.04 -12.73
CA ILE A 63 4.38 -1.45 -13.92
C ILE A 63 3.55 -0.21 -13.53
N ILE A 64 2.77 -0.30 -12.45
CA ILE A 64 1.98 0.83 -11.94
C ILE A 64 2.90 2.00 -11.56
N ALA A 65 3.98 1.73 -10.83
CA ALA A 65 4.94 2.75 -10.42
C ALA A 65 5.63 3.44 -11.63
N GLU A 66 6.02 2.66 -12.64
CA GLU A 66 6.58 3.17 -13.90
C GLU A 66 5.58 4.06 -14.65
N ALA A 67 4.30 3.64 -14.76
CA ALA A 67 3.26 4.41 -15.42
C ALA A 67 2.96 5.74 -14.70
N VAL A 68 2.86 5.71 -13.37
CA VAL A 68 2.69 6.91 -12.54
C VAL A 68 3.88 7.86 -12.73
N LYS A 69 5.12 7.34 -12.65
CA LYS A 69 6.34 8.14 -12.83
C LYS A 69 6.39 8.82 -14.20
N ALA A 70 6.17 8.06 -15.27
CA ALA A 70 6.16 8.58 -16.64
C ALA A 70 5.10 9.67 -16.82
N THR A 71 3.94 9.49 -16.20
CA THR A 71 2.85 10.47 -16.23
C THR A 71 3.20 11.75 -15.50
N LEU A 72 3.79 11.66 -14.30
CA LEU A 72 4.20 12.84 -13.52
C LEU A 72 5.30 13.66 -14.21
N GLN A 73 6.14 13.04 -15.04
CA GLN A 73 7.19 13.71 -15.82
C GLN A 73 6.66 14.59 -16.95
N ARG A 74 5.42 14.36 -17.40
CA ARG A 74 4.79 15.17 -18.44
C ARG A 74 4.54 16.60 -17.96
N ARG A 75 4.93 17.60 -18.76
CA ARG A 75 4.79 19.03 -18.38
C ARG A 75 3.36 19.54 -18.42
N ASP A 76 2.52 18.92 -19.24
CA ASP A 76 1.11 19.24 -19.39
C ASP A 76 0.24 18.68 -18.27
N VAL A 77 0.74 17.74 -17.47
CA VAL A 77 -0.02 17.07 -16.40
C VAL A 77 0.23 17.74 -15.05
N ASP A 78 -0.82 18.02 -14.30
CA ASP A 78 -0.77 18.64 -12.98
C ASP A 78 -0.94 17.65 -11.82
N GLY A 79 -1.62 16.51 -12.06
CA GLY A 79 -1.86 15.48 -11.05
C GLY A 79 -2.26 14.14 -11.66
N VAL A 80 -2.14 13.08 -10.87
CA VAL A 80 -2.51 11.71 -11.26
C VAL A 80 -3.58 11.17 -10.33
N VAL A 81 -4.60 10.55 -10.89
CA VAL A 81 -5.53 9.68 -10.15
C VAL A 81 -5.27 8.24 -10.57
N LEU A 82 -5.17 7.32 -9.60
CA LEU A 82 -5.05 5.89 -9.86
C LEU A 82 -6.33 5.20 -9.38
N THR A 83 -7.12 4.63 -10.29
CA THR A 83 -8.23 3.75 -9.92
C THR A 83 -7.72 2.34 -9.68
N HIS A 84 -8.01 1.80 -8.49
CA HIS A 84 -7.42 0.57 -8.00
C HIS A 84 -8.43 -0.26 -7.19
N GLY A 85 -8.25 -1.58 -7.18
CA GLY A 85 -9.02 -2.46 -6.29
C GLY A 85 -8.66 -2.24 -4.82
N THR A 86 -9.63 -2.34 -3.92
CA THR A 86 -9.45 -1.94 -2.52
C THR A 86 -8.62 -2.91 -1.69
N ASP A 87 -8.48 -4.19 -2.10
CA ASP A 87 -7.86 -5.22 -1.26
C ASP A 87 -6.37 -5.04 -1.03
N THR A 88 -5.63 -4.51 -2.01
CA THR A 88 -4.17 -4.28 -1.91
C THR A 88 -3.80 -2.83 -2.24
N MET A 89 -4.78 -1.93 -2.14
CA MET A 89 -4.59 -0.49 -2.38
C MET A 89 -3.52 0.09 -1.45
N GLU A 90 -3.51 -0.33 -0.18
CA GLU A 90 -2.55 0.12 0.83
C GLU A 90 -1.11 -0.24 0.51
N GLU A 91 -0.88 -1.40 -0.13
CA GLU A 91 0.45 -1.86 -0.55
C GLU A 91 0.94 -1.06 -1.77
N THR A 92 0.06 -0.88 -2.75
CA THR A 92 0.34 -0.10 -3.96
C THR A 92 0.60 1.37 -3.63
N ALA A 93 -0.22 1.95 -2.76
CA ALA A 93 -0.05 3.30 -2.26
C ALA A 93 1.30 3.49 -1.60
N TYR A 94 1.72 2.52 -0.80
CA TYR A 94 3.00 2.59 -0.11
C TYR A 94 4.19 2.46 -1.06
N LEU A 95 4.14 1.55 -2.05
CA LEU A 95 5.20 1.51 -3.08
C LEU A 95 5.33 2.85 -3.80
N LEU A 96 4.19 3.41 -4.22
CA LEU A 96 4.18 4.71 -4.90
C LEU A 96 4.73 5.81 -3.97
N HIS A 97 4.38 5.80 -2.70
CA HIS A 97 4.91 6.73 -1.70
C HIS A 97 6.45 6.65 -1.60
N LEU A 98 7.02 5.45 -1.57
CA LEU A 98 8.47 5.24 -1.51
C LEU A 98 9.22 5.86 -2.71
N VAL A 99 8.63 5.81 -3.90
CA VAL A 99 9.30 6.22 -5.15
C VAL A 99 8.88 7.60 -5.67
N HIS A 100 8.02 8.30 -4.92
CA HIS A 100 7.45 9.56 -5.35
C HIS A 100 8.38 10.74 -5.02
N ASP A 101 8.89 11.40 -6.06
CA ASP A 101 9.81 12.54 -6.00
C ASP A 101 9.24 13.82 -6.64
N SER A 102 7.95 13.85 -6.96
CA SER A 102 7.30 15.00 -7.59
C SER A 102 6.65 15.91 -6.54
N HIS A 103 6.33 17.13 -6.96
CA HIS A 103 5.47 18.07 -6.24
C HIS A 103 3.98 17.85 -6.57
N LYS A 104 3.70 17.20 -7.71
CA LYS A 104 2.36 16.90 -8.22
C LYS A 104 1.73 15.74 -7.44
N PRO A 105 0.46 15.84 -7.02
CA PRO A 105 -0.19 14.79 -6.23
C PRO A 105 -0.45 13.51 -7.04
N VAL A 106 -0.41 12.38 -6.33
CA VAL A 106 -0.97 11.11 -6.79
C VAL A 106 -2.08 10.72 -5.83
N VAL A 107 -3.30 10.58 -6.34
CA VAL A 107 -4.48 10.22 -5.55
C VAL A 107 -4.94 8.84 -5.97
N ILE A 108 -4.96 7.90 -5.04
CA ILE A 108 -5.43 6.54 -5.29
C ILE A 108 -6.87 6.43 -4.77
N THR A 109 -7.74 5.82 -5.57
CA THR A 109 -9.13 5.62 -5.21
C THR A 109 -9.69 4.32 -5.79
N GLY A 110 -10.92 3.98 -5.43
CA GLY A 110 -11.60 2.77 -5.88
C GLY A 110 -13.06 2.75 -5.45
N ALA A 111 -13.63 1.56 -5.32
CA ALA A 111 -15.01 1.38 -4.87
C ALA A 111 -15.16 0.13 -4.00
N GLN A 112 -16.06 0.20 -3.01
CA GLN A 112 -16.48 -0.96 -2.23
C GLN A 112 -17.66 -1.69 -2.89
N ARG A 113 -18.42 -0.99 -3.73
CA ARG A 113 -19.55 -1.52 -4.48
C ARG A 113 -19.32 -1.38 -5.98
N THR A 114 -19.81 -2.37 -6.72
CA THR A 114 -19.72 -2.38 -8.19
C THR A 114 -20.66 -1.33 -8.80
N PRO A 115 -20.41 -0.86 -10.04
CA PRO A 115 -21.25 0.15 -10.69
C PRO A 115 -22.73 -0.25 -10.82
N ASP A 116 -23.04 -1.54 -10.95
CA ASP A 116 -24.41 -2.08 -11.04
C ASP A 116 -25.12 -2.19 -9.67
N SER A 117 -24.43 -1.94 -8.56
CA SER A 117 -25.00 -2.04 -7.22
C SER A 117 -25.79 -0.80 -6.82
N LEU A 118 -26.90 -0.99 -6.09
CA LEU A 118 -27.56 0.12 -5.39
C LEU A 118 -26.57 0.79 -4.41
N GLY A 119 -26.42 2.11 -4.54
CA GLY A 119 -25.47 2.88 -3.74
C GLY A 119 -24.01 2.66 -4.13
N ALA A 120 -23.74 2.38 -5.41
CA ALA A 120 -22.40 2.40 -5.99
C ALA A 120 -21.64 3.67 -5.56
N ASP A 121 -20.40 3.50 -5.12
CA ASP A 121 -19.56 4.56 -4.55
C ASP A 121 -18.42 4.99 -5.49
N GLY A 122 -18.20 4.27 -6.59
CA GLY A 122 -17.10 4.51 -7.51
C GLY A 122 -17.10 5.89 -8.17
N GLU A 123 -18.25 6.36 -8.65
CA GLU A 123 -18.40 7.67 -9.28
C GLU A 123 -18.05 8.80 -8.29
N PHE A 124 -18.61 8.75 -7.08
CA PHE A 124 -18.35 9.73 -6.03
C PHE A 124 -16.88 9.74 -5.60
N ASN A 125 -16.31 8.56 -5.36
CA ASN A 125 -14.90 8.42 -4.98
C ASN A 125 -13.96 8.94 -6.10
N LEU A 126 -14.29 8.67 -7.37
CA LEU A 126 -13.50 9.15 -8.51
C LEU A 126 -13.61 10.67 -8.69
N ARG A 127 -14.82 11.24 -8.55
CA ARG A 127 -15.02 12.70 -8.53
C ARG A 127 -14.15 13.33 -7.45
N ASP A 128 -14.24 12.86 -6.21
CA ASP A 128 -13.46 13.38 -5.08
C ASP A 128 -11.95 13.28 -5.36
N ALA A 129 -11.48 12.14 -5.88
CA ALA A 129 -10.08 11.94 -6.20
C ALA A 129 -9.58 12.92 -7.29
N ILE A 130 -10.40 13.22 -8.30
CA ILE A 130 -10.10 14.22 -9.33
C ILE A 130 -10.00 15.62 -8.73
N GLN A 131 -10.93 15.99 -7.83
CA GLN A 131 -10.86 17.28 -7.12
C GLN A 131 -9.59 17.38 -6.27
N VAL A 132 -9.24 16.32 -5.53
CA VAL A 132 -8.01 16.28 -4.75
C VAL A 132 -6.78 16.41 -5.65
N ALA A 133 -6.72 15.69 -6.77
CA ALA A 133 -5.58 15.76 -7.68
C ALA A 133 -5.42 17.13 -8.36
N GLY A 134 -6.54 17.85 -8.59
CA GLY A 134 -6.54 19.19 -9.19
C GLY A 134 -6.46 20.35 -8.19
N SER A 135 -6.52 20.07 -6.89
CA SER A 135 -6.47 21.10 -5.85
C SER A 135 -5.04 21.61 -5.62
N PRO A 136 -4.83 22.94 -5.62
CA PRO A 136 -3.53 23.52 -5.23
C PRO A 136 -3.10 23.15 -3.81
N GLN A 137 -4.05 22.84 -2.91
CA GLN A 137 -3.72 22.41 -1.54
C GLN A 137 -3.09 21.00 -1.50
N SER A 138 -3.24 20.23 -2.56
CA SER A 138 -2.70 18.87 -2.65
C SER A 138 -1.26 18.83 -3.17
N ALA A 139 -0.70 19.98 -3.57
CA ALA A 139 0.72 20.08 -3.86
C ALA A 139 1.54 19.63 -2.64
N GLU A 140 2.65 18.94 -2.89
CA GLU A 140 3.54 18.37 -1.86
C GLU A 140 2.98 17.24 -0.98
N LEU A 141 1.70 16.87 -1.08
CA LEU A 141 1.15 15.76 -0.29
C LEU A 141 1.76 14.39 -0.67
N GLY A 142 2.33 14.30 -1.88
CA GLY A 142 2.85 13.08 -2.43
C GLY A 142 1.73 12.13 -2.85
N VAL A 143 1.74 10.93 -2.29
CA VAL A 143 0.73 9.90 -2.55
C VAL A 143 -0.29 9.85 -1.41
N VAL A 144 -1.57 9.93 -1.77
CA VAL A 144 -2.70 9.88 -0.83
C VAL A 144 -3.74 8.89 -1.32
N ILE A 145 -4.55 8.37 -0.41
CA ILE A 145 -5.76 7.60 -0.71
C ILE A 145 -6.95 8.53 -0.48
N CYS A 146 -7.82 8.69 -1.48
CA CYS A 146 -9.07 9.43 -1.34
C CYS A 146 -10.25 8.46 -1.48
N PHE A 147 -11.06 8.35 -0.43
CA PHE A 147 -12.16 7.39 -0.37
C PHE A 147 -13.27 7.90 0.54
N ALA A 148 -14.53 7.80 0.11
CA ALA A 148 -15.70 8.22 0.88
C ALA A 148 -15.60 9.67 1.44
N GLY A 149 -15.05 10.60 0.66
CA GLY A 149 -14.84 11.99 1.07
C GLY A 149 -13.66 12.22 2.03
N GLU A 150 -12.96 11.17 2.45
CA GLU A 150 -11.80 11.25 3.33
C GLU A 150 -10.49 11.17 2.54
N ILE A 151 -9.47 11.91 2.99
CA ILE A 151 -8.12 11.89 2.41
C ILE A 151 -7.17 11.32 3.45
N HIS A 152 -6.52 10.22 3.11
CA HIS A 152 -5.59 9.50 3.97
C HIS A 152 -4.17 9.57 3.40
N PRO A 153 -3.13 9.64 4.23
CA PRO A 153 -1.76 9.50 3.76
C PRO A 153 -1.54 8.08 3.22
N ALA A 154 -0.68 7.89 2.22
CA ALA A 154 -0.35 6.55 1.74
C ALA A 154 0.32 5.70 2.83
N ALA A 155 1.33 6.24 3.51
CA ALA A 155 1.99 5.56 4.62
C ALA A 155 1.03 5.41 5.82
N ARG A 156 1.05 4.22 6.42
CA ARG A 156 0.27 3.81 7.59
C ARG A 156 -1.24 3.71 7.40
N THR A 157 -1.76 3.95 6.20
CA THR A 157 -3.17 3.67 5.89
C THR A 157 -3.35 2.21 5.51
N LYS A 158 -4.44 1.61 6.00
CA LYS A 158 -4.85 0.25 5.67
C LYS A 158 -6.37 0.10 5.63
N LYS A 159 -6.84 -0.96 4.97
CA LYS A 159 -8.24 -1.37 4.91
C LYS A 159 -8.63 -2.01 6.24
N LEU A 160 -9.46 -1.31 7.01
CA LEU A 160 -9.96 -1.70 8.33
C LEU A 160 -11.26 -2.50 8.26
N HIS A 161 -12.01 -2.38 7.17
CA HIS A 161 -13.30 -3.02 7.04
C HIS A 161 -13.49 -3.66 5.67
N THR A 162 -14.09 -4.84 5.66
CA THR A 162 -14.31 -5.62 4.43
C THR A 162 -15.43 -5.05 3.56
N ILE A 163 -16.55 -4.61 4.18
CA ILE A 163 -17.77 -4.16 3.47
C ILE A 163 -18.13 -2.67 3.62
N ALA A 164 -17.74 -1.99 4.71
CA ALA A 164 -18.19 -0.64 5.00
C ALA A 164 -17.79 0.36 3.89
N PRO A 165 -18.60 1.42 3.65
CA PRO A 165 -18.33 2.43 2.62
C PRO A 165 -17.06 3.24 2.86
N SER A 166 -16.68 3.48 4.13
CA SER A 166 -15.38 4.03 4.51
C SER A 166 -14.55 2.90 5.10
N PRO A 167 -13.78 2.16 4.28
CA PRO A 167 -13.05 1.00 4.75
C PRO A 167 -11.61 1.33 5.16
N PHE A 168 -11.07 2.52 4.86
CA PHE A 168 -9.66 2.85 5.10
C PHE A 168 -9.46 3.66 6.39
N GLY A 169 -8.32 3.45 7.04
CA GLY A 169 -7.94 4.17 8.24
C GLY A 169 -6.51 3.85 8.67
N GLY A 170 -6.16 4.16 9.92
CA GLY A 170 -4.79 4.04 10.42
C GLY A 170 -4.45 5.21 11.31
N VAL A 171 -3.55 6.08 10.86
CA VAL A 171 -3.11 7.29 11.60
C VAL A 171 -4.08 8.49 11.51
N GLY A 172 -5.27 8.29 10.94
CA GLY A 172 -6.29 9.32 10.76
C GLY A 172 -6.27 9.96 9.37
N THR A 173 -7.25 10.83 9.10
CA THR A 173 -7.37 11.56 7.85
C THR A 173 -6.51 12.83 7.90
N ILE A 174 -5.94 13.21 6.76
CA ILE A 174 -5.17 14.46 6.60
C ILE A 174 -6.02 15.57 5.99
N GLY A 175 -7.21 15.25 5.51
CA GLY A 175 -8.13 16.17 4.87
C GLY A 175 -9.43 15.47 4.46
N TYR A 176 -10.30 16.23 3.81
CA TYR A 176 -11.57 15.74 3.30
C TYR A 176 -12.02 16.55 2.09
N VAL A 177 -12.95 15.98 1.32
CA VAL A 177 -13.71 16.68 0.28
C VAL A 177 -15.13 16.90 0.78
N ALA A 178 -15.57 18.16 0.83
CA ALA A 178 -16.92 18.51 1.27
C ALA A 178 -17.47 19.64 0.42
N GLU A 179 -18.67 19.46 -0.15
CA GLU A 179 -19.33 20.46 -1.01
C GLU A 179 -18.40 20.96 -2.13
N ASP A 180 -17.78 20.02 -2.85
CA ASP A 180 -16.81 20.26 -3.93
C ASP A 180 -15.50 20.95 -3.49
N GLU A 181 -15.31 21.23 -2.19
CA GLU A 181 -14.09 21.82 -1.67
C GLU A 181 -13.15 20.77 -1.05
N VAL A 182 -11.91 20.76 -1.53
CA VAL A 182 -10.81 20.02 -0.90
C VAL A 182 -10.27 20.83 0.28
N LYS A 183 -10.24 20.22 1.46
CA LYS A 183 -9.72 20.82 2.70
C LYS A 183 -8.61 19.96 3.28
N ILE A 184 -7.37 20.42 3.16
CA ILE A 184 -6.21 19.77 3.77
C ILE A 184 -5.96 20.36 5.17
N ARG A 185 -5.84 19.49 6.17
CA ARG A 185 -5.65 19.85 7.58
C ARG A 185 -4.25 19.55 8.07
N MET A 186 -3.60 18.53 7.50
CA MET A 186 -2.25 18.13 7.85
C MET A 186 -1.48 17.75 6.59
N THR A 187 -0.18 18.04 6.58
CA THR A 187 0.73 17.58 5.52
C THR A 187 1.56 16.43 6.09
N PRO A 188 1.48 15.21 5.53
CA PRO A 188 2.27 14.09 6.01
C PRO A 188 3.76 14.32 5.73
N ARG A 189 4.63 13.84 6.62
CA ARG A 189 6.07 13.79 6.35
C ARG A 189 6.31 12.84 5.18
N ARG A 190 7.10 13.29 4.19
CA ARG A 190 7.59 12.44 3.10
C ARG A 190 8.94 11.85 3.46
N SER A 191 9.09 10.56 3.23
CA SER A 191 10.39 9.89 3.21
C SER A 191 11.21 10.37 2.01
N PRO A 192 12.55 10.31 2.06
CA PRO A 192 13.37 10.52 0.87
C PRO A 192 12.93 9.56 -0.24
N ALA A 193 12.72 10.10 -1.45
CA ALA A 193 12.27 9.29 -2.57
C ALA A 193 13.35 8.30 -3.00
N LEU A 194 12.96 7.04 -3.10
CA LEU A 194 13.79 5.97 -3.63
C LEU A 194 13.66 5.90 -5.16
N PRO A 195 14.65 5.35 -5.88
CA PRO A 195 14.52 5.07 -7.31
C PRO A 195 13.34 4.14 -7.61
N LEU A 196 12.86 4.11 -8.85
CA LEU A 196 11.92 3.05 -9.25
C LEU A 196 12.56 1.66 -9.02
N PRO A 197 11.80 0.67 -8.52
CA PRO A 197 12.31 -0.67 -8.35
C PRO A 197 12.68 -1.27 -9.71
N GLY A 198 13.78 -2.03 -9.75
CA GLY A 198 14.17 -2.78 -10.94
C GLY A 198 13.46 -4.13 -11.04
N VAL A 199 13.73 -4.88 -12.11
CA VAL A 199 13.12 -6.20 -12.38
C VAL A 199 13.32 -7.24 -11.28
N LYS A 200 14.36 -7.12 -10.45
CA LYS A 200 14.57 -8.02 -9.30
C LYS A 200 13.44 -7.95 -8.28
N PHE A 201 12.76 -6.82 -8.17
CA PHE A 201 11.62 -6.64 -7.27
C PHE A 201 10.50 -7.63 -7.55
N ASP A 202 10.26 -7.94 -8.83
CA ASP A 202 9.22 -8.84 -9.32
C ASP A 202 9.31 -10.23 -8.66
N ASP A 203 10.53 -10.71 -8.45
CA ASP A 203 10.83 -12.04 -7.90
C ASP A 203 11.27 -11.99 -6.42
N THR A 204 11.33 -10.79 -5.81
CA THR A 204 11.76 -10.65 -4.41
C THR A 204 10.64 -11.09 -3.48
N ARG A 205 10.65 -12.37 -3.15
CA ARG A 205 9.69 -13.02 -2.24
C ARG A 205 9.93 -12.66 -0.78
N ILE A 206 8.92 -12.09 -0.13
CA ILE A 206 8.86 -11.85 1.32
C ILE A 206 7.68 -12.62 1.90
N ASP A 207 7.97 -13.57 2.77
CA ASP A 207 6.95 -14.41 3.40
C ASP A 207 6.57 -13.86 4.79
N VAL A 208 5.34 -14.15 5.23
CA VAL A 208 4.78 -13.66 6.49
C VAL A 208 4.37 -14.85 7.35
N VAL A 209 4.93 -14.94 8.56
CA VAL A 209 4.67 -15.99 9.54
C VAL A 209 3.97 -15.39 10.76
N VAL A 210 2.76 -15.84 11.06
CA VAL A 210 1.96 -15.30 12.16
C VAL A 210 2.30 -16.01 13.47
N SER A 211 2.68 -15.26 14.49
CA SER A 211 2.77 -15.76 15.86
C SER A 211 1.38 -15.87 16.49
N HIS A 212 1.09 -17.03 17.10
CA HIS A 212 -0.16 -17.34 17.76
C HIS A 212 0.06 -18.42 18.84
N PRO A 213 -0.92 -18.68 19.74
CA PRO A 213 -0.83 -19.80 20.67
C PRO A 213 -0.60 -21.11 19.91
N GLY A 214 0.48 -21.83 20.26
CA GLY A 214 0.88 -23.06 19.58
C GLY A 214 1.61 -22.87 18.25
N ALA A 215 1.98 -21.64 17.87
CA ALA A 215 2.84 -21.41 16.70
C ALA A 215 4.19 -22.10 16.90
N ASP A 216 4.67 -22.75 15.86
CA ASP A 216 6.02 -23.29 15.77
C ASP A 216 6.80 -22.59 14.64
N ALA A 217 7.98 -23.10 14.32
CA ALA A 217 8.80 -22.57 13.22
C ALA A 217 8.68 -23.40 11.93
N THR A 218 7.67 -24.25 11.77
CA THR A 218 7.49 -25.09 10.57
C THR A 218 7.29 -24.24 9.33
N LEU A 219 6.38 -23.26 9.37
CA LEU A 219 6.12 -22.35 8.24
C LEU A 219 7.32 -21.43 7.95
N ALA A 220 8.02 -21.00 9.00
CA ALA A 220 9.20 -20.15 8.87
C ALA A 220 10.35 -20.89 8.16
N ARG A 221 10.62 -22.14 8.54
CA ARG A 221 11.58 -23.01 7.85
C ARG A 221 11.17 -23.33 6.42
N ALA A 222 9.88 -23.58 6.19
CA ALA A 222 9.36 -23.81 4.83
C ALA A 222 9.56 -22.59 3.93
N SER A 223 9.41 -21.38 4.46
CA SER A 223 9.63 -20.12 3.73
C SER A 223 11.07 -20.00 3.24
N VAL A 224 12.05 -20.27 4.13
CA VAL A 224 13.48 -20.27 3.77
C VAL A 224 13.81 -21.38 2.78
N ALA A 225 13.28 -22.59 2.98
CA ALA A 225 13.46 -23.70 2.04
C ALA A 225 12.89 -23.39 0.65
N ALA A 226 11.85 -22.56 0.58
CA ALA A 226 11.27 -22.06 -0.66
C ALA A 226 11.96 -20.78 -1.19
N SER A 227 13.15 -20.46 -0.68
CA SER A 227 14.01 -19.34 -1.11
C SER A 227 13.35 -17.96 -0.94
N ALA A 228 12.60 -17.75 0.15
CA ALA A 228 12.20 -16.40 0.54
C ALA A 228 13.44 -15.52 0.79
N HIS A 229 13.43 -14.30 0.24
CA HIS A 229 14.50 -13.32 0.42
C HIS A 229 14.47 -12.69 1.81
N GLY A 230 13.30 -12.67 2.43
CA GLY A 230 13.11 -12.25 3.81
C GLY A 230 11.82 -12.84 4.39
N VAL A 231 11.73 -12.86 5.71
CA VAL A 231 10.56 -13.35 6.44
C VAL A 231 10.13 -12.32 7.47
N ILE A 232 8.85 -12.01 7.53
CA ILE A 232 8.23 -11.18 8.56
C ILE A 232 7.55 -12.06 9.59
N ILE A 233 7.95 -11.96 10.85
CA ILE A 233 7.17 -12.50 11.96
C ILE A 233 6.10 -11.47 12.34
N LEU A 234 4.82 -11.82 12.24
CA LEU A 234 3.73 -11.06 12.86
C LEU A 234 3.59 -11.50 14.31
N GLY A 235 4.35 -10.85 15.17
CA GLY A 235 4.34 -11.09 16.60
C GLY A 235 3.00 -10.75 17.24
N THR A 236 2.81 -11.25 18.46
CA THR A 236 1.67 -10.89 19.31
C THR A 236 1.99 -9.63 20.12
N GLY A 237 0.99 -8.80 20.44
CA GLY A 237 1.21 -7.60 21.26
C GLY A 237 2.25 -6.66 20.65
N ALA A 238 3.29 -6.32 21.40
CA ALA A 238 4.40 -5.46 20.94
C ALA A 238 5.44 -6.20 20.06
N GLY A 239 5.05 -7.28 19.38
CA GLY A 239 5.91 -8.08 18.48
C GLY A 239 6.50 -9.35 19.09
N ASN A 240 5.85 -9.92 20.12
CA ASN A 240 6.34 -11.12 20.79
C ASN A 240 6.19 -12.39 19.93
N GLY A 241 7.26 -13.17 19.87
CA GLY A 241 7.29 -14.51 19.30
C GLY A 241 6.96 -15.59 20.33
N ASN A 242 7.80 -16.64 20.33
CA ASN A 242 7.89 -17.66 21.37
C ASN A 242 9.30 -18.30 21.27
N HIS A 243 9.58 -19.31 22.10
CA HIS A 243 10.88 -20.00 22.08
C HIS A 243 11.22 -20.60 20.72
N ALA A 244 10.29 -21.33 20.09
CA ALA A 244 10.52 -21.99 18.81
C ALA A 244 10.84 -21.00 17.67
N LEU A 245 10.13 -19.87 17.64
CA LEU A 245 10.41 -18.80 16.68
C LEU A 245 11.73 -18.12 16.98
N THR A 246 12.07 -17.89 18.25
CA THR A 246 13.35 -17.27 18.65
C THR A 246 14.55 -18.14 18.27
N GLU A 247 14.48 -19.44 18.53
CA GLU A 247 15.50 -20.40 18.10
C GLU A 247 15.66 -20.38 16.58
N TRP A 248 14.54 -20.38 15.85
CA TRP A 248 14.57 -20.29 14.39
C TRP A 248 15.13 -18.96 13.88
N VAL A 249 14.85 -17.83 14.53
CA VAL A 249 15.45 -16.55 14.15
C VAL A 249 16.96 -16.62 14.25
N ALA A 250 17.51 -17.20 15.32
CA ALA A 250 18.96 -17.37 15.44
C ALA A 250 19.54 -18.24 14.31
N GLU A 251 18.86 -19.34 13.96
CA GLU A 251 19.23 -20.20 12.82
C GLU A 251 19.22 -19.41 11.49
N ALA A 252 18.14 -18.67 11.23
CA ALA A 252 17.92 -17.94 9.99
C ALA A 252 18.89 -16.77 9.82
N SER A 253 19.10 -15.98 10.88
CA SER A 253 20.05 -14.87 10.92
C SER A 253 21.48 -15.35 10.68
N ALA A 254 21.88 -16.47 11.31
CA ALA A 254 23.20 -17.08 11.08
C ALA A 254 23.38 -17.56 9.62
N ALA A 255 22.29 -17.92 8.94
CA ALA A 255 22.27 -18.27 7.52
C ALA A 255 22.16 -17.05 6.58
N GLY A 256 22.13 -15.81 7.12
CA GLY A 256 22.04 -14.58 6.34
C GLY A 256 20.64 -14.26 5.82
N VAL A 257 19.59 -14.90 6.36
CA VAL A 257 18.20 -14.57 6.02
C VAL A 257 17.76 -13.35 6.82
N VAL A 258 17.21 -12.33 6.15
CA VAL A 258 16.64 -11.18 6.83
C VAL A 258 15.31 -11.56 7.47
N VAL A 259 15.26 -11.49 8.80
CA VAL A 259 14.03 -11.69 9.58
C VAL A 259 13.59 -10.37 10.19
N GLY A 260 12.42 -9.88 9.79
CA GLY A 260 11.82 -8.70 10.39
C GLY A 260 10.70 -9.06 11.36
N VAL A 261 10.46 -8.20 12.36
CA VAL A 261 9.34 -8.33 13.30
C VAL A 261 8.36 -7.17 13.11
N SER A 262 7.11 -7.52 12.81
CA SER A 262 5.94 -6.64 12.90
C SER A 262 4.95 -7.23 13.91
N THR A 263 3.75 -6.68 14.00
CA THR A 263 2.70 -7.17 14.90
C THR A 263 1.40 -7.43 14.17
N ARG A 264 0.67 -8.46 14.63
CA ARG A 264 -0.72 -8.68 14.22
C ARG A 264 -1.71 -7.75 14.95
N ALA A 265 -1.24 -6.99 15.94
CA ALA A 265 -2.06 -5.98 16.60
C ALA A 265 -2.52 -4.92 15.59
N PHE A 266 -3.61 -4.22 15.91
CA PHE A 266 -4.14 -3.20 15.02
C PHE A 266 -3.14 -2.07 14.75
N GLY A 267 -2.33 -1.68 15.72
CA GLY A 267 -1.32 -0.64 15.55
C GLY A 267 -0.45 -0.50 16.80
N GLY A 268 0.50 0.43 16.72
CA GLY A 268 1.52 0.65 17.72
C GLY A 268 2.86 0.00 17.35
N PRO A 269 3.96 0.49 17.95
CA PRO A 269 5.30 0.04 17.59
C PRO A 269 5.60 -1.36 18.13
N VAL A 270 6.45 -2.08 17.40
CA VAL A 270 7.16 -3.23 17.92
C VAL A 270 8.26 -2.76 18.88
N LEU A 271 8.24 -3.28 20.11
CA LEU A 271 9.16 -2.87 21.18
C LEU A 271 9.67 -4.11 21.95
N PRO A 272 10.97 -4.17 22.30
CA PRO A 272 11.58 -5.29 23.03
C PRO A 272 11.24 -5.26 24.52
N LEU A 273 9.95 -5.35 24.86
CA LEU A 273 9.47 -5.22 26.24
C LEU A 273 9.53 -6.53 27.04
N TYR A 274 9.57 -7.67 26.35
CA TYR A 274 9.47 -8.99 26.96
C TYR A 274 10.59 -9.90 26.47
N GLY A 275 11.23 -10.59 27.42
CA GLY A 275 12.15 -11.71 27.17
C GLY A 275 11.45 -13.07 27.31
N ASN A 276 12.23 -14.15 27.39
CA ASN A 276 11.75 -15.54 27.48
C ASN A 276 10.89 -15.97 26.27
N GLY A 277 11.37 -15.69 25.06
CA GLY A 277 10.70 -15.91 23.78
C GLY A 277 9.92 -14.69 23.26
N GLY A 278 10.10 -13.53 23.88
CA GLY A 278 9.44 -12.28 23.50
C GLY A 278 10.22 -11.49 22.45
N ALA A 279 9.77 -10.27 22.16
CA ALA A 279 10.40 -9.41 21.14
C ALA A 279 11.88 -9.09 21.45
N ALA A 280 12.27 -9.02 22.74
CA ALA A 280 13.66 -8.77 23.11
C ALA A 280 14.58 -9.91 22.64
N ASP A 281 14.18 -11.17 22.88
CA ASP A 281 15.00 -12.32 22.49
C ASP A 281 15.03 -12.51 20.96
N LEU A 282 13.95 -12.15 20.24
CA LEU A 282 13.95 -12.15 18.77
C LEU A 282 15.01 -11.20 18.21
N PHE A 283 15.17 -10.01 18.80
CA PHE A 283 16.17 -9.05 18.37
C PHE A 283 17.58 -9.47 18.77
N ASP A 284 17.76 -10.02 19.97
CA ASP A 284 19.03 -10.62 20.39
C ASP A 284 19.43 -11.78 19.47
N ALA A 285 18.45 -12.51 18.91
CA ALA A 285 18.65 -13.56 17.92
C ALA A 285 18.92 -13.05 16.48
N GLY A 286 18.90 -11.73 16.26
CA GLY A 286 19.24 -11.10 14.99
C GLY A 286 18.07 -10.64 14.12
N ALA A 287 16.82 -10.73 14.60
CA ALA A 287 15.71 -10.11 13.89
C ALA A 287 15.76 -8.58 13.98
N VAL A 288 15.16 -7.90 13.00
CA VAL A 288 15.08 -6.44 12.94
C VAL A 288 13.67 -5.94 13.26
N SER A 289 13.56 -4.84 14.00
CA SER A 289 12.27 -4.19 14.23
C SER A 289 11.80 -3.47 12.96
N LEU A 290 10.52 -3.65 12.61
CA LEU A 290 9.88 -3.00 11.46
C LEU A 290 9.00 -1.81 11.87
N GLY A 291 9.19 -1.30 13.09
CA GLY A 291 8.52 -0.09 13.58
C GLY A 291 7.03 -0.27 13.84
N ASP A 292 6.24 0.73 13.49
CA ASP A 292 4.78 0.78 13.63
C ASP A 292 4.05 0.85 12.27
N LEU A 293 4.78 0.58 11.18
CA LEU A 293 4.21 0.50 9.84
C LEU A 293 3.32 -0.77 9.73
N PRO A 294 2.14 -0.72 9.10
CA PRO A 294 1.31 -1.90 8.86
C PRO A 294 2.11 -2.99 8.13
N TRP A 295 1.93 -4.25 8.55
CA TRP A 295 2.69 -5.37 8.01
C TRP A 295 2.61 -5.52 6.48
N SER A 296 1.46 -5.16 5.90
CA SER A 296 1.24 -5.15 4.45
C SER A 296 2.20 -4.20 3.74
N GLN A 297 2.38 -3.00 4.28
CA GLN A 297 3.30 -1.99 3.76
C GLN A 297 4.76 -2.34 4.05
N VAL A 298 5.05 -2.90 5.22
CA VAL A 298 6.38 -3.40 5.56
C VAL A 298 6.84 -4.50 4.59
N ARG A 299 5.92 -5.39 4.16
CA ARG A 299 6.22 -6.41 3.15
C ARG A 299 6.73 -5.79 1.84
N ILE A 300 6.13 -4.68 1.41
CA ILE A 300 6.55 -3.91 0.24
C ILE A 300 7.89 -3.23 0.47
N LEU A 301 8.11 -2.63 1.65
CA LEU A 301 9.40 -2.01 2.01
C LEU A 301 10.54 -3.03 1.95
N LEU A 302 10.38 -4.18 2.60
CA LEU A 302 11.41 -5.21 2.63
C LEU A 302 11.67 -5.79 1.24
N ALA A 303 10.62 -6.04 0.46
CA ALA A 303 10.77 -6.49 -0.92
C ALA A 303 11.56 -5.46 -1.75
N TYR A 304 11.27 -4.18 -1.57
CA TYR A 304 11.99 -3.11 -2.26
C TYR A 304 13.47 -3.10 -1.86
N LEU A 305 13.77 -2.99 -0.57
CA LEU A 305 15.14 -2.83 -0.06
C LEU A 305 16.02 -4.02 -0.43
N LEU A 306 15.51 -5.25 -0.25
CA LEU A 306 16.24 -6.47 -0.59
C LEU A 306 16.46 -6.61 -2.10
N SER A 307 15.47 -6.24 -2.92
CA SER A 307 15.62 -6.24 -4.39
C SER A 307 16.69 -5.27 -4.87
N ALA A 308 16.87 -4.15 -4.15
CA ALA A 308 17.86 -3.12 -4.41
C ALA A 308 19.24 -3.45 -3.81
N GLY A 309 19.37 -4.55 -3.06
CA GLY A 309 20.60 -4.92 -2.35
C GLY A 309 20.95 -3.96 -1.20
N VAL A 310 19.95 -3.28 -0.64
CA VAL A 310 20.11 -2.42 0.54
C VAL A 310 20.08 -3.31 1.77
N ASP A 311 21.06 -3.12 2.65
CA ASP A 311 21.12 -3.80 3.93
C ASP A 311 19.98 -3.34 4.85
N VAL A 312 19.25 -4.29 5.41
CA VAL A 312 18.07 -4.01 6.24
C VAL A 312 18.53 -3.82 7.68
N SER A 313 18.83 -2.56 8.02
CA SER A 313 19.27 -2.13 9.34
C SER A 313 18.29 -1.11 9.95
N PRO A 314 18.33 -0.88 11.28
CA PRO A 314 17.56 0.20 11.90
C PRO A 314 17.77 1.56 11.23
N GLU A 315 19.01 1.88 10.83
CA GLU A 315 19.35 3.12 10.15
C GLU A 315 18.73 3.21 8.76
N ALA A 316 18.77 2.12 7.98
CA ALA A 316 18.17 2.07 6.64
C ALA A 316 16.63 2.18 6.68
N LEU A 317 16.02 1.71 7.77
CA LEU A 317 14.57 1.73 7.94
C LEU A 317 14.04 3.06 8.52
N ALA A 318 14.85 3.81 9.28
CA ALA A 318 14.41 4.93 10.12
C ALA A 318 13.58 6.02 9.40
N ASP A 319 13.82 6.25 8.12
CA ASP A 319 13.06 7.22 7.33
C ASP A 319 11.74 6.70 6.76
N PHE A 320 11.51 5.38 6.79
CA PHE A 320 10.41 4.71 6.11
C PHE A 320 9.38 4.06 7.04
N ILE A 321 9.78 3.71 8.28
CA ILE A 321 8.95 2.96 9.24
C ILE A 321 8.36 3.79 10.37
#